data_AF-A0A529P5B7-F1
#
_entry.id   AF-A0A529P5B7-F1
#
_cell.length_a   1.000
_cell.length_b   1.000
_cell.length_c   1.000
_cell.angle_alpha   90.00
_cell.angle_beta   90.00
_cell.angle_gamma   90.00
#
_symmetry.space_group_name_H-M   'P 1'
#
loop_
_entity.id
_entity.type
_entity.pdbx_description
1 polymer ?
#
loop_
_entity_poly.entity_id
_entity_poly.type
_entity_poly.pdbx_seq_one_letter_code
_entity_poly.pdbx_strand_id
1 'polypeptide(L)'
;IYIEHSLNYLSKEMWRQAMAISTQLPDSLFGQTYTALDRELTRQISALIARLQQIGLVRPDIDGPAVGELIFNNMNMMFIEFVKRDEARIPELRAAIRRQNRVLVAAIGV
;
A
#
# COMPACT_ATOMS: atom_id res chain seq x y z
N ILE A 1 9.86 -8.17 0.04
CA ILE A 1 10.66 -6.92 -0.11
C ILE A 1 10.01 -5.75 0.65
N TYR A 2 9.03 -4.99 0.12
CA TYR A 2 8.50 -3.80 0.83
C TYR A 2 8.04 -4.03 2.29
N ILE A 3 7.17 -5.03 2.51
CA ILE A 3 6.61 -5.36 3.85
C ILE A 3 7.65 -5.94 4.82
N GLU A 4 8.65 -6.64 4.31
CA GLU A 4 9.74 -7.15 5.13
C GLU A 4 10.67 -6.00 5.54
N HIS A 5 10.97 -5.08 4.61
CA HIS A 5 11.75 -3.88 4.91
C HIS A 5 11.05 -2.93 5.90
N SER A 6 9.72 -2.80 5.85
CA SER A 6 8.99 -1.97 6.81
C SER A 6 9.07 -2.47 8.25
N LEU A 7 9.29 -3.78 8.47
CA LEU A 7 9.43 -4.37 9.80
C LEU A 7 10.89 -4.48 10.27
N ASN A 8 11.87 -4.20 9.41
CA ASN A 8 13.28 -4.20 9.80
C ASN A 8 13.62 -3.01 10.72
N TYR A 9 12.91 -1.89 10.56
CA TYR A 9 13.19 -0.64 11.27
C TYR A 9 12.14 -0.31 12.34
N LEU A 10 10.93 -0.86 12.21
CA LEU A 10 9.81 -0.58 13.11
C LEU A 10 9.13 -1.89 13.48
N SER A 11 9.02 -2.16 14.79
CA SER A 11 8.16 -3.24 15.26
C SER A 11 6.68 -2.92 14.94
N LYS A 12 5.80 -3.92 15.01
CA LYS A 12 4.35 -3.68 14.86
C LYS A 12 3.84 -2.65 15.87
N GLU A 13 4.37 -2.66 17.09
CA GLU A 13 4.04 -1.68 18.12
C GLU A 13 4.41 -0.26 17.70
N MET A 14 5.63 -0.07 17.20
CA MET A 14 6.08 1.24 16.73
C MET A 14 5.26 1.73 15.54
N TRP A 15 4.85 0.83 14.64
CA TRP A 15 3.92 1.17 13.55
C TRP A 15 2.56 1.65 14.07
N ARG A 16 1.99 0.96 15.07
CA ARG A 16 0.73 1.41 15.70
C ARG A 16 0.87 2.79 16.33
N GLN A 17 1.99 3.06 17.01
CA GLN A 17 2.28 4.37 17.59
C GLN A 17 2.42 5.44 16.50
N ALA A 18 3.18 5.18 15.44
CA ALA A 18 3.34 6.09 14.32
C ALA A 18 1.98 6.44 13.68
N MET A 19 1.15 5.44 13.39
CA MET A 19 -0.20 5.63 12.84
C MET A 19 -1.10 6.41 13.79
N ALA A 20 -1.05 6.12 15.10
CA ALA A 20 -1.83 6.83 16.09
C ALA A 20 -1.42 8.31 16.18
N ILE A 21 -0.12 8.61 16.22
CA ILE A 21 0.41 9.98 16.28
C ILE A 21 0.04 10.76 15.02
N SER A 22 0.22 10.17 13.83
CA SER A 22 -0.10 10.85 12.57
C SER A 22 -1.59 11.16 12.45
N THR A 23 -2.45 10.29 13.00
CA THR A 23 -3.91 10.50 13.01
C THR A 23 -4.34 11.52 14.06
N GLN A 24 -3.77 11.50 15.26
CA GLN A 24 -4.13 12.40 16.36
C GLN A 24 -3.58 13.82 16.16
N LEU A 25 -2.41 13.94 15.54
CA LEU A 25 -1.69 15.20 15.35
C LEU A 25 -1.38 15.42 13.86
N PRO A 26 -2.40 15.55 12.99
CA PRO A 26 -2.22 15.62 11.54
C PRO A 26 -1.37 16.82 11.11
N ASP A 27 -1.48 17.95 11.82
CA ASP A 27 -0.75 19.19 11.50
C ASP A 27 0.67 19.23 12.08
N SER A 28 1.06 18.25 12.90
CA SER A 28 2.44 18.15 13.38
C SER A 28 3.40 17.83 12.24
N LEU A 29 4.69 18.18 12.38
CA LEU A 29 5.71 17.82 11.39
C LEU A 29 5.74 16.32 11.10
N PHE A 30 5.54 15.49 12.13
CA PHE A 30 5.48 14.03 11.99
C PHE A 30 4.24 13.61 11.18
N GLY A 31 3.05 14.11 11.52
CA GLY A 31 1.80 13.78 10.82
C GLY A 31 1.83 14.18 9.34
N GLN A 32 2.36 15.38 9.03
CA GLN A 32 2.55 15.84 7.66
C GLN A 32 3.55 14.96 6.89
N THR A 33 4.68 14.60 7.52
CA THR A 33 5.70 13.73 6.90
C THR A 33 5.16 12.34 6.62
N TYR A 34 4.41 11.76 7.56
CA TYR A 34 3.74 10.46 7.39
C TYR A 34 2.76 10.51 6.22
N THR A 35 1.92 11.55 6.17
CA THR A 35 0.95 11.75 5.08
C THR A 35 1.63 11.95 3.73
N ALA A 36 2.74 12.69 3.69
CA ALA A 36 3.52 12.90 2.48
C ALA A 36 4.14 11.59 1.96
N LEU A 37 4.61 10.72 2.88
CA LEU A 37 5.10 9.40 2.53
C LEU A 37 4.00 8.54 1.88
N ASP A 38 2.80 8.49 2.46
CA ASP A 38 1.66 7.75 1.88
C ASP A 38 1.29 8.26 0.49
N ARG A 39 1.29 9.59 0.28
CA ARG A 39 1.04 10.19 -1.03
C ARG A 39 2.11 9.81 -2.05
N GLU A 40 3.38 9.82 -1.66
CA GLU A 40 4.48 9.47 -2.55
C GLU A 40 4.45 7.99 -2.94
N LEU A 41 4.13 7.10 -2.00
CA LEU A 41 3.93 5.68 -2.28
C LEU A 41 2.75 5.46 -3.23
N THR A 42 1.63 6.15 -2.99
CA THR A 42 0.47 6.12 -3.90
C THR A 42 0.87 6.54 -5.31
N ARG A 43 1.57 7.67 -5.44
CA ARG A 43 2.07 8.21 -6.70
C ARG A 43 2.95 7.21 -7.45
N GLN A 44 3.83 6.49 -6.75
CA GLN A 44 4.69 5.47 -7.35
C GLN A 44 3.89 4.30 -7.92
N ILE A 45 2.87 3.82 -7.19
CA ILE A 45 2.00 2.73 -7.67
C ILE A 45 1.16 3.19 -8.87
N SER A 46 0.58 4.39 -8.83
CA SER A 46 -0.15 4.96 -9.97
C SER A 46 0.74 5.14 -11.21
N ALA A 47 1.98 5.61 -11.04
CA ALA A 47 2.94 5.73 -12.13
C ALA A 47 3.32 4.36 -12.71
N LEU A 48 3.45 3.32 -11.88
CA LEU A 48 3.70 1.96 -12.34
C LEU A 48 2.55 1.44 -13.21
N ILE A 49 1.30 1.59 -12.79
CA ILE A 49 0.14 1.16 -13.59
C ILE A 49 0.08 1.92 -14.92
N ALA A 50 0.26 3.24 -14.89
CA ALA A 50 0.33 4.04 -16.11
C ALA A 50 1.44 3.56 -17.06
N ARG A 51 2.61 3.19 -16.54
CA ARG A 51 3.70 2.63 -17.35
C ARG A 51 3.34 1.27 -17.93
N LEU A 52 2.69 0.39 -17.16
CA LEU A 52 2.24 -0.92 -17.64
C LEU A 52 1.19 -0.79 -18.76
N GLN A 53 0.33 0.23 -18.68
CA GLN A 53 -0.65 0.56 -19.72
C GLN A 53 0.04 1.04 -21.01
N GLN A 54 1.06 1.90 -20.91
CA GLN A 54 1.84 2.37 -22.06
C GLN A 54 2.54 1.23 -22.82
N ILE A 55 2.94 0.16 -22.14
CA ILE A 55 3.60 -0.99 -22.76
C ILE A 55 2.64 -2.14 -23.09
N GLY A 56 1.33 -1.91 -22.99
CA GLY A 56 0.30 -2.87 -23.40
C GLY A 56 0.09 -4.05 -22.44
N LEU A 57 0.52 -3.95 -21.18
CA LEU A 57 0.29 -5.00 -20.17
C LEU A 57 -0.97 -4.73 -19.30
N VAL A 58 -1.52 -3.53 -19.38
CA VAL A 58 -2.78 -3.11 -18.75
C VAL A 58 -3.67 -2.52 -19.83
N ARG A 59 -4.98 -2.82 -19.79
CA ARG A 59 -5.90 -2.38 -20.84
C ARG A 59 -5.93 -0.84 -20.96
N PRO A 60 -6.00 -0.30 -22.18
CA PRO A 60 -5.95 1.15 -22.39
C PRO A 60 -7.23 1.89 -22.02
N ASP A 61 -8.35 1.16 -21.85
CA ASP A 61 -9.70 1.71 -21.62
C ASP A 61 -10.00 2.02 -20.14
N ILE A 62 -9.08 1.71 -19.22
CA ILE A 62 -9.23 1.96 -17.80
C ILE A 62 -8.44 3.18 -17.34
N ASP A 63 -8.88 3.79 -16.24
CA ASP A 63 -8.13 4.82 -15.54
C ASP A 63 -6.98 4.18 -14.74
N GLY A 64 -5.81 4.08 -15.37
CA GLY A 64 -4.60 3.50 -14.77
C GLY A 64 -4.17 4.15 -13.45
N PRO A 65 -4.08 5.49 -13.37
CA PRO A 65 -3.78 6.18 -12.11
C PRO A 65 -4.74 5.83 -10.97
N ALA A 66 -6.06 5.83 -11.21
CA ALA A 66 -7.07 5.47 -10.20
C ALA A 66 -6.94 4.01 -9.76
N VAL A 67 -6.61 3.10 -10.68
CA VAL A 67 -6.30 1.69 -10.33
C VAL A 67 -5.09 1.61 -9.40
N GLY A 68 -4.07 2.44 -9.63
CA GLY A 68 -2.91 2.50 -8.73
C GLY A 68 -3.25 2.97 -7.32
N GLU A 69 -4.13 3.98 -7.20
CA GLU A 69 -4.65 4.46 -5.92
C GLU A 69 -5.40 3.35 -5.18
N LEU A 70 -6.28 2.61 -5.87
CA LEU A 70 -7.02 1.49 -5.30
C LEU A 70 -6.08 0.38 -4.78
N ILE A 71 -5.02 0.05 -5.53
CA ILE A 71 -4.01 -0.93 -5.10
C ILE A 71 -3.34 -0.47 -3.80
N PHE A 72 -2.90 0.78 -3.75
CA PHE A 72 -2.22 1.31 -2.57
C PHE A 72 -3.16 1.35 -1.36
N ASN A 73 -4.37 1.89 -1.52
CA ASN A 73 -5.36 1.97 -0.44
C ASN A 73 -5.67 0.60 0.17
N ASN A 74 -5.86 -0.42 -0.68
CA ASN A 74 -6.08 -1.78 -0.23
C ASN A 74 -4.86 -2.36 0.50
N MET A 75 -3.66 -2.16 -0.04
CA MET A 75 -2.42 -2.65 0.57
C MET A 75 -2.16 -1.98 1.93
N ASN A 76 -2.38 -0.67 2.03
CA ASN A 76 -2.21 0.10 3.26
C ASN A 76 -3.18 -0.38 4.34
N MET A 77 -4.46 -0.58 3.99
CA MET A 77 -5.45 -1.11 4.94
C MET A 77 -5.09 -2.51 5.44
N MET A 78 -4.65 -3.41 4.54
CA MET A 78 -4.17 -4.74 4.97
C MET A 78 -2.94 -4.68 5.87
N PHE A 79 -2.05 -3.72 5.65
CA PHE A 79 -0.89 -3.50 6.51
C PHE A 79 -1.31 -3.01 7.90
N ILE A 80 -2.25 -2.05 7.97
CA ILE A 80 -2.86 -1.58 9.22
C ILE A 80 -3.48 -2.74 10.01
N GLU A 81 -4.25 -3.62 9.35
CA GLU A 81 -4.83 -4.80 10.02
C GLU A 81 -3.78 -5.81 10.47
N PHE A 82 -2.71 -5.97 9.69
CA PHE A 82 -1.59 -6.83 10.06
C PHE A 82 -0.84 -6.33 11.30
N VAL A 83 -0.57 -5.01 11.40
CA VAL A 83 0.11 -4.46 12.58
C VAL A 83 -0.78 -4.43 13.81
N LYS A 84 -2.10 -4.50 13.69
CA LYS A 84 -3.02 -4.62 14.85
C LYS A 84 -2.98 -6.01 15.51
N ARG A 85 -2.55 -7.05 14.80
CA ARG A 85 -2.58 -8.44 15.27
C ARG A 85 -1.15 -8.94 15.51
N ASP A 86 -0.74 -9.06 16.76
CA ASP A 86 0.65 -9.39 17.09
C ASP A 86 1.06 -10.78 16.55
N GLU A 87 0.18 -11.76 16.62
CA GLU A 87 0.41 -13.12 16.09
C GLU A 87 0.42 -13.24 14.56
N ALA A 88 -0.05 -12.22 13.82
CA ALA A 88 -0.11 -12.29 12.36
C ALA A 88 1.30 -12.38 11.74
N ARG A 89 1.50 -13.25 10.77
CA ARG A 89 2.83 -13.46 10.16
C ARG A 89 2.92 -12.89 8.76
N ILE A 90 4.11 -12.42 8.37
CA ILE A 90 4.37 -11.86 7.04
C ILE A 90 3.88 -12.78 5.89
N PRO A 91 4.08 -14.12 5.94
CA PRO A 91 3.58 -15.00 4.90
C PRO A 91 2.04 -14.94 4.71
N GLU A 92 1.29 -14.71 5.79
CA GLU A 92 -0.18 -14.62 5.76
C GLU A 92 -0.61 -13.31 5.08
N LEU A 93 0.01 -12.19 5.43
CA LEU A 93 -0.20 -10.90 4.77
C LEU A 93 0.14 -10.99 3.27
N ARG A 94 1.31 -11.57 2.93
CA ARG A 94 1.71 -11.78 1.53
C ARG A 94 0.72 -12.65 0.75
N ALA A 95 0.17 -13.68 1.39
CA ALA A 95 -0.83 -14.54 0.77
C ALA A 95 -2.15 -13.78 0.54
N ALA A 96 -2.60 -12.97 1.49
CA ALA A 96 -3.80 -12.13 1.35
C ALA A 96 -3.65 -11.10 0.24
N ILE A 97 -2.51 -10.39 0.18
CA ILE A 97 -2.18 -9.43 -0.89
C ILE A 97 -2.25 -10.11 -2.25
N ARG A 98 -1.56 -11.26 -2.41
CA ARG A 98 -1.57 -12.00 -3.69
C ARG A 98 -2.98 -12.42 -4.09
N ARG A 99 -3.77 -12.93 -3.14
CA ARG A 99 -5.15 -13.37 -3.39
C ARG A 99 -6.02 -12.23 -3.91
N GLN A 100 -5.97 -11.05 -3.27
CA GLN A 100 -6.77 -9.89 -3.67
C GLN A 100 -6.26 -9.26 -4.96
N ASN A 101 -4.94 -9.06 -5.10
CA ASN A 101 -4.36 -8.49 -6.32
C ASN A 101 -4.59 -9.38 -7.55
N ARG A 102 -4.70 -10.71 -7.39
CA ARG A 102 -5.02 -11.61 -8.50
C ARG A 102 -6.35 -11.26 -9.18
N VAL A 103 -7.35 -10.86 -8.40
CA VAL A 103 -8.66 -10.46 -8.94
C VAL A 103 -8.49 -9.20 -9.79
N LEU A 104 -7.76 -8.21 -9.27
CA LEU A 104 -7.53 -6.96 -9.98
C LEU A 104 -6.69 -7.17 -11.25
N VAL A 105 -5.58 -7.91 -11.16
CA VAL A 105 -4.71 -8.22 -12.31
C VAL A 105 -5.50 -8.94 -13.41
N ALA A 106 -6.34 -9.91 -13.06
CA ALA A 106 -7.21 -10.57 -14.04
C ALA A 106 -8.24 -9.61 -14.66
N ALA A 107 -8.67 -8.59 -13.93
CA ALA A 107 -9.65 -7.62 -14.41
C ALA A 107 -9.04 -6.51 -15.28
N ILE A 108 -7.76 -6.18 -15.13
CA ILE A 108 -7.10 -5.05 -15.81
C ILE A 108 -6.02 -5.45 -16.83
N GLY A 109 -5.58 -6.70 -16.81
CA GLY A 109 -4.58 -7.21 -17.75
C GLY A 109 -5.10 -7.30 -19.19
N VAL A 110 -4.16 -7.28 -20.14
CA VAL A 110 -4.39 -7.57 -21.57
C VAL A 110 -4.17 -9.06 -21.83
#